data_AF-A0A951R7J1-F1
#
_entry.id   AF-A0A951R7J1-F1
#
_cell.length_a   1.000
_cell.length_b   1.000
_cell.length_c   1.000
_cell.angle_alpha   90.00
_cell.angle_beta   90.00
_cell.angle_gamma   90.00
#
_symmetry.space_group_name_H-M   'P 1'
#
loop_
_entity.id
_entity.type
_entity.pdbx_description
1 polymer ?
#
loop_
_entity_poly.entity_id
_entity_poly.type
_entity_poly.pdbx_seq_one_letter_code
_entity_poly.pdbx_strand_id
1 'polypeptide(L)'
;MKTSFITPAVALLGLFMLYSCDEELFDVKETFTFEHEFVVYENDDSFLEFASVNLSQKETLIDDYGSKIKKIEILEVKYHLKAHQGSGEQKVINLSLNASNPDGTDEKNIVNLQNVVLHDLLFNPTVLDVNADGEGKLATLIENPPHTFGIKLEGQVDETPADFTVVFTFKARMTANPLN
;
A
#
# COMPACT_ATOMS: atom_id res chain seq x y z
N MET A 1 37.77 -8.67 69.02
CA MET A 1 37.39 -7.37 68.41
C MET A 1 37.94 -7.38 66.99
N LYS A 2 37.11 -7.62 65.96
CA LYS A 2 36.52 -6.59 65.06
C LYS A 2 37.61 -5.60 64.58
N THR A 3 37.95 -5.50 63.29
CA THR A 3 37.06 -5.23 62.16
C THR A 3 37.71 -5.58 60.81
N SER A 4 36.94 -6.22 59.94
CA SER A 4 37.17 -6.34 58.49
C SER A 4 37.00 -5.00 57.77
N PHE A 5 37.78 -4.76 56.72
CA PHE A 5 37.46 -3.78 55.67
C PHE A 5 37.57 -4.47 54.32
N ILE A 6 36.41 -4.71 53.71
CA ILE A 6 36.23 -5.17 52.33
C ILE A 6 35.89 -3.92 51.52
N THR A 7 36.72 -3.58 50.54
CA THR A 7 36.45 -2.49 49.59
C THR A 7 35.59 -3.02 48.44
N PRO A 8 34.40 -2.46 48.15
CA PRO A 8 33.63 -2.85 46.97
C PRO A 8 34.05 -1.94 45.80
N ALA A 9 34.73 -2.51 44.80
CA ALA A 9 34.99 -1.87 43.52
C ALA A 9 34.14 -2.56 42.44
N VAL A 10 32.82 -2.39 42.49
CA VAL A 10 31.90 -2.80 41.42
C VAL A 10 30.78 -1.77 41.33
N ALA A 11 31.05 -0.63 40.71
CA ALA A 11 30.00 0.35 40.39
C ALA A 11 30.49 1.33 39.32
N LEU A 12 30.90 0.86 38.13
CA LEU A 12 31.12 1.76 36.99
C LEU A 12 30.99 1.10 35.60
N LEU A 13 30.22 0.02 35.49
CA LEU A 13 29.92 -0.64 34.21
C LEU A 13 28.41 -0.70 33.87
N GLY A 14 27.54 -0.16 34.74
CA GLY A 14 26.08 -0.21 34.56
C GLY A 14 25.46 0.95 33.77
N LEU A 15 26.21 1.98 33.42
CA LEU A 15 25.68 3.22 32.81
C LEU A 15 25.71 3.23 31.27
N PHE A 16 26.20 2.18 30.62
CA PHE A 16 26.22 2.07 29.14
C PHE A 16 25.17 1.12 28.55
N MET A 17 24.33 0.48 29.37
CA MET A 17 23.31 -0.47 28.90
C MET A 17 21.90 0.12 28.78
N LEU A 18 21.71 1.42 29.04
CA LEU A 18 20.40 2.08 28.95
C LEU A 18 20.19 2.91 27.68
N TYR A 19 21.16 2.95 26.76
CA TYR A 19 21.07 3.78 25.55
C TYR A 19 20.50 3.06 24.31
N SER A 20 20.07 1.80 24.41
CA SER A 20 19.63 1.04 23.22
C SER A 20 18.24 0.40 23.32
N CYS A 21 17.36 0.86 24.22
CA CYS A 21 16.04 0.24 24.42
C CYS A 21 14.82 1.12 24.10
N ASP A 22 14.97 2.32 23.55
CA ASP A 22 13.86 3.30 23.56
C ASP A 22 13.15 3.57 22.22
N GLU A 23 13.68 3.20 21.05
CA GLU A 23 13.05 3.60 19.78
C GLU A 23 11.86 2.74 19.32
N GLU A 24 11.71 1.51 19.84
CA GLU A 24 10.65 0.57 19.45
C GLU A 24 9.63 0.30 20.57
N LEU A 25 9.89 0.73 21.82
CA LEU A 25 9.06 0.37 22.97
C LEU A 25 7.66 1.01 22.94
N PHE A 26 7.49 2.06 22.12
CA PHE A 26 6.26 2.84 21.98
C PHE A 26 5.65 2.78 20.57
N ASP A 27 6.09 1.84 19.73
CA ASP A 27 5.55 1.69 18.39
C ASP A 27 4.09 1.20 18.44
N VAL A 28 3.20 1.98 17.84
CA VAL A 28 1.80 1.62 17.60
C VAL A 28 1.69 0.96 16.24
N LYS A 29 1.03 -0.21 16.21
CA LYS A 29 0.78 -0.98 14.98
C LYS A 29 -0.70 -1.10 14.74
N GLU A 30 -1.18 -0.46 13.68
CA GLU A 30 -2.59 -0.44 13.30
C GLU A 30 -2.75 -0.91 11.86
N THR A 31 -3.89 -1.54 11.57
CA THR A 31 -4.23 -1.99 10.21
C THR A 31 -5.35 -1.13 9.67
N PHE A 32 -5.24 -0.72 8.41
CA PHE A 32 -6.27 0.02 7.71
C PHE A 32 -6.47 -0.56 6.31
N THR A 33 -7.60 -0.21 5.70
CA THR A 33 -7.96 -0.65 4.35
C THR A 33 -8.44 0.55 3.58
N PHE A 34 -7.89 0.78 2.39
CA PHE A 34 -8.37 1.81 1.48
C PHE A 34 -8.72 1.23 0.12
N GLU A 35 -9.65 1.87 -0.58
CA GLU A 35 -10.08 1.49 -1.92
C GLU A 35 -9.77 2.58 -2.94
N HIS A 36 -9.47 2.16 -4.17
CA HIS A 36 -9.44 3.04 -5.31
C HIS A 36 -10.22 2.43 -6.47
N GLU A 37 -11.05 3.24 -7.10
CA GLU A 37 -11.89 2.85 -8.22
C GLU A 37 -11.37 3.48 -9.50
N PHE A 38 -11.27 2.67 -10.55
CA PHE A 38 -11.07 3.15 -11.91
C PHE A 38 -12.33 2.87 -12.72
N VAL A 39 -12.84 3.91 -13.36
CA VAL A 39 -13.96 3.82 -14.31
C VAL A 39 -13.34 3.82 -15.71
N VAL A 40 -13.40 2.68 -16.39
CA VAL A 40 -12.94 2.52 -17.77
C VAL A 40 -14.14 2.65 -18.68
N TYR A 41 -14.11 3.63 -19.58
CA TYR A 41 -15.15 3.86 -20.57
C TYR A 41 -14.53 4.31 -21.89
N GLU A 42 -14.05 3.33 -22.66
CA GLU A 42 -13.32 3.55 -23.91
C GLU A 42 -13.97 2.78 -25.07
N ASN A 43 -13.99 3.40 -26.26
CA ASN A 43 -14.44 2.73 -27.49
C ASN A 43 -13.33 1.91 -28.17
N ASP A 44 -12.10 2.10 -27.73
CA ASP A 44 -10.92 1.39 -28.20
C ASP A 44 -10.66 0.14 -27.34
N ASP A 45 -9.77 -0.73 -27.83
CA ASP A 45 -9.40 -1.96 -27.15
C ASP A 45 -8.37 -1.73 -26.04
N SER A 46 -7.68 -0.58 -26.04
CA SER A 46 -6.73 -0.18 -25.01
C SER A 46 -7.28 0.95 -24.12
N PHE A 47 -6.92 0.94 -22.84
CA PHE A 47 -7.28 1.99 -21.89
C PHE A 47 -6.10 2.36 -21.00
N LEU A 48 -6.09 3.61 -20.50
CA LEU A 48 -5.11 4.12 -19.57
C LEU A 48 -5.79 5.13 -18.64
N GLU A 49 -5.79 4.81 -17.35
CA GLU A 49 -6.32 5.64 -16.28
C GLU A 49 -5.22 5.99 -15.29
N PHE A 50 -5.21 7.23 -14.82
CA PHE A 50 -4.29 7.70 -13.80
C PHE A 50 -5.01 8.53 -12.75
N ALA A 51 -4.66 8.29 -11.49
CA ALA A 51 -5.12 9.10 -10.38
C ALA A 51 -3.98 9.45 -9.44
N SER A 52 -3.98 10.70 -8.96
CA SER A 52 -3.18 11.14 -7.83
C SER A 52 -4.02 11.02 -6.56
N VAL A 53 -3.54 10.26 -5.58
CA VAL A 53 -4.25 9.96 -4.34
C VAL A 53 -3.45 10.48 -3.17
N ASN A 54 -4.04 11.41 -2.41
CA ASN A 54 -3.56 11.77 -1.08
C ASN A 54 -4.29 10.88 -0.05
N LEU A 55 -3.55 10.01 0.62
CA LEU A 55 -4.15 9.05 1.55
C LEU A 55 -4.49 9.66 2.90
N SER A 56 -3.79 10.70 3.36
CA SER A 56 -4.13 11.37 4.62
C SER A 56 -5.50 12.05 4.55
N GLN A 57 -5.93 12.47 3.36
CA GLN A 57 -7.28 13.01 3.15
C GLN A 57 -8.40 11.95 3.13
N LYS A 58 -8.03 10.66 3.04
CA LYS A 58 -8.98 9.54 2.92
C LYS A 58 -8.98 8.65 4.17
N GLU A 59 -7.85 8.49 4.82
CA GLU A 59 -7.64 7.60 5.95
C GLU A 59 -7.19 8.41 7.18
N THR A 60 -8.08 8.54 8.16
CA THR A 60 -7.82 9.29 9.40
C THR A 60 -6.58 8.80 10.13
N LEU A 61 -6.29 7.49 10.09
CA LEU A 61 -5.08 6.93 10.70
C LEU A 61 -3.80 7.52 10.09
N ILE A 62 -3.78 7.72 8.77
CA ILE A 62 -2.62 8.31 8.09
C ILE A 62 -2.49 9.80 8.42
N ASP A 63 -3.62 10.51 8.53
CA ASP A 63 -3.64 11.92 8.94
C ASP A 63 -3.16 12.13 10.39
N ASP A 64 -3.70 11.33 11.32
CA ASP A 64 -3.43 11.44 12.76
C ASP A 64 -1.96 11.20 13.09
N TYR A 65 -1.32 10.24 12.41
CA TYR A 65 0.08 9.93 12.63
C TYR A 65 1.01 10.75 11.73
N GLY A 66 0.64 11.04 10.49
CA GLY A 66 1.39 11.89 9.56
C GLY A 66 2.88 11.56 9.53
N SER A 67 3.74 12.52 9.90
CA SER A 67 5.19 12.36 9.93
C SER A 67 5.72 11.37 10.99
N LYS A 68 4.87 10.85 11.87
CA LYS A 68 5.22 9.87 12.92
C LYS A 68 5.19 8.43 12.42
N ILE A 69 4.69 8.21 11.20
CA ILE A 69 4.71 6.92 10.54
C ILE A 69 6.17 6.52 10.29
N LYS A 70 6.55 5.35 10.80
CA LYS A 70 7.89 4.76 10.64
C LYS A 70 7.93 3.72 9.53
N LYS A 71 6.80 3.05 9.29
CA LYS A 71 6.72 1.96 8.33
C LYS A 71 5.29 1.76 7.84
N ILE A 72 5.15 1.51 6.54
CA ILE A 72 3.95 0.95 5.94
C ILE A 72 4.28 -0.44 5.38
N GLU A 73 3.39 -1.40 5.59
CA GLU A 73 3.44 -2.74 5.02
C GLU A 73 2.13 -3.02 4.28
N ILE A 74 2.17 -3.32 2.98
CA ILE A 74 0.98 -3.75 2.25
C ILE A 74 0.79 -5.24 2.53
N LEU A 75 -0.33 -5.61 3.12
CA LEU A 75 -0.59 -6.99 3.55
C LEU A 75 -1.35 -7.80 2.50
N GLU A 76 -2.22 -7.14 1.75
CA GLU A 76 -3.10 -7.79 0.78
C GLU A 76 -3.57 -6.74 -0.23
N VAL A 77 -3.61 -7.14 -1.51
CA VAL A 77 -4.30 -6.38 -2.56
C VAL A 77 -5.35 -7.28 -3.17
N LYS A 78 -6.57 -6.76 -3.28
CA LYS A 78 -7.70 -7.42 -3.92
C LYS A 78 -8.23 -6.56 -5.04
N TYR A 79 -8.90 -7.21 -5.98
CA TYR A 79 -9.66 -6.50 -7.01
C TYR A 79 -10.98 -7.20 -7.34
N HIS A 80 -11.96 -6.42 -7.78
CA HIS A 80 -13.23 -6.89 -8.34
C HIS A 80 -13.79 -5.82 -9.29
N LEU A 81 -14.80 -6.20 -10.08
CA LEU A 81 -15.60 -5.21 -10.81
C LEU A 81 -16.85 -4.84 -10.02
N LYS A 82 -17.16 -3.55 -9.94
CA LYS A 82 -18.44 -3.02 -9.45
C LYS A 82 -19.46 -2.86 -10.58
N ALA A 83 -19.00 -2.71 -11.81
CA ALA A 83 -19.84 -2.59 -13.00
C ALA A 83 -19.10 -3.13 -14.22
N HIS A 84 -19.85 -3.66 -15.19
CA HIS A 84 -19.34 -4.17 -16.47
C HIS A 84 -20.48 -4.12 -17.50
N GLN A 85 -20.23 -3.51 -18.66
CA GLN A 85 -21.14 -3.44 -19.81
C GLN A 85 -20.49 -3.99 -21.07
N GLY A 86 -20.06 -5.26 -21.02
CA GLY A 86 -19.58 -6.00 -22.17
C GLY A 86 -20.26 -7.36 -22.30
N SER A 87 -19.79 -8.17 -23.25
CA SER A 87 -20.22 -9.57 -23.33
C SER A 87 -19.73 -10.34 -22.10
N GLY A 88 -20.42 -11.43 -21.74
CA GLY A 88 -19.98 -12.31 -20.64
C GLY A 88 -18.65 -13.02 -20.91
N GLU A 89 -18.17 -13.00 -22.15
CA GLU A 89 -16.92 -13.61 -22.58
C GLU A 89 -15.77 -12.61 -22.72
N GLN A 90 -16.05 -11.31 -22.62
CA GLN A 90 -15.04 -10.25 -22.74
C GLN A 90 -13.93 -10.44 -21.72
N LYS A 91 -12.69 -10.36 -22.19
CA LYS A 91 -11.48 -10.54 -21.41
C LYS A 91 -10.61 -9.31 -21.45
N VAL A 92 -9.90 -9.12 -20.35
CA VAL A 92 -8.66 -8.38 -20.33
C VAL A 92 -7.56 -9.28 -20.88
N ILE A 93 -6.94 -8.87 -21.99
CA ILE A 93 -5.76 -9.53 -22.58
C ILE A 93 -4.56 -9.28 -21.67
N ASN A 94 -4.36 -8.02 -21.29
CA ASN A 94 -3.33 -7.57 -20.36
C ASN A 94 -3.87 -6.41 -19.52
N LEU A 95 -3.51 -6.38 -18.24
CA LEU A 95 -3.77 -5.25 -17.35
C LEU A 95 -2.61 -5.11 -16.38
N SER A 96 -2.15 -3.87 -16.24
CA SER A 96 -1.06 -3.48 -15.37
C SER A 96 -1.56 -2.41 -14.41
N LEU A 97 -1.33 -2.64 -13.12
CA LEU A 97 -1.50 -1.62 -12.09
C LEU A 97 -0.12 -1.17 -11.62
N ASN A 98 0.13 0.13 -11.62
CA ASN A 98 1.42 0.69 -11.24
C ASN A 98 1.27 1.73 -10.12
N ALA A 99 2.22 1.74 -9.19
CA ALA A 99 2.46 2.85 -8.28
C ALA A 99 3.48 3.80 -8.91
N SER A 100 3.29 5.10 -8.71
CA SER A 100 4.21 6.13 -9.21
C SER A 100 4.23 7.33 -8.28
N ASN A 101 5.12 8.28 -8.54
CA ASN A 101 5.04 9.59 -7.92
C ASN A 101 3.71 10.27 -8.27
N PRO A 102 3.23 11.25 -7.48
CA PRO A 102 1.96 11.94 -7.74
C PRO A 102 1.82 12.60 -9.11
N ASP A 103 2.93 12.85 -9.80
CA ASP A 103 3.02 13.43 -11.14
C ASP A 103 3.09 12.37 -12.27
N GLY A 104 3.01 11.08 -11.92
CA GLY A 104 3.09 9.95 -12.85
C GLY A 104 4.51 9.46 -13.13
N THR A 105 5.56 10.06 -12.54
CA THR A 105 6.94 9.63 -12.78
C THR A 105 7.37 8.44 -11.91
N ASP A 106 8.45 7.75 -12.31
CA ASP A 106 9.03 6.61 -11.56
C ASP A 106 8.02 5.49 -11.28
N GLU A 107 7.32 5.05 -12.33
CA GLU A 107 6.34 3.98 -12.26
C GLU A 107 7.00 2.64 -11.86
N LYS A 108 6.34 1.92 -10.94
CA LYS A 108 6.68 0.57 -10.51
C LYS A 108 5.43 -0.29 -10.54
N ASN A 109 5.52 -1.42 -11.22
CA ASN A 109 4.42 -2.35 -11.37
C ASN A 109 4.06 -3.00 -10.03
N ILE A 110 2.78 -2.94 -9.64
CA ILE A 110 2.20 -3.64 -8.49
C ILE A 110 1.68 -4.99 -8.93
N VAL A 111 0.92 -5.07 -10.02
CA VAL A 111 0.36 -6.33 -10.52
C VAL A 111 0.29 -6.32 -12.04
N ASN A 112 0.47 -7.50 -12.64
CA ASN A 112 0.17 -7.77 -14.03
C ASN A 112 -0.81 -8.93 -14.11
N LEU A 113 -1.91 -8.72 -14.83
CA LEU A 113 -2.94 -9.72 -15.10
C LEU A 113 -3.03 -9.99 -16.59
N GLN A 114 -3.34 -11.23 -16.95
CA GLN A 114 -3.49 -11.65 -18.34
C GLN A 114 -4.64 -12.62 -18.48
N ASN A 115 -5.35 -12.52 -19.60
CA ASN A 115 -6.45 -13.42 -19.99
C ASN A 115 -7.53 -13.57 -18.92
N VAL A 116 -7.96 -12.46 -18.32
CA VAL A 116 -8.96 -12.47 -17.25
C VAL A 116 -10.34 -12.18 -17.83
N VAL A 117 -11.29 -13.08 -17.61
CA VAL A 117 -12.70 -12.87 -17.98
C VAL A 117 -13.30 -11.84 -17.03
N LEU A 118 -13.76 -10.71 -17.57
CA LEU A 118 -14.27 -9.59 -16.75
C LEU A 118 -15.51 -9.98 -15.96
N HIS A 119 -16.39 -10.80 -16.54
CA HIS A 119 -17.63 -11.24 -15.90
C HIS A 119 -17.39 -12.01 -14.58
N ASP A 120 -16.33 -12.81 -14.50
CA ASP A 120 -16.00 -13.62 -13.32
C ASP A 120 -15.57 -12.77 -12.11
N LEU A 121 -15.19 -11.50 -12.36
CA LEU A 121 -14.77 -10.54 -11.35
C LEU A 121 -15.92 -9.70 -10.80
N LEU A 122 -17.10 -9.75 -11.42
CA LEU A 122 -18.22 -8.90 -11.06
C LEU A 122 -18.71 -9.22 -9.63
N PHE A 123 -18.54 -8.26 -8.72
CA PHE A 123 -18.81 -8.39 -7.29
C PHE A 123 -18.08 -9.57 -6.60
N ASN A 124 -16.96 -10.00 -7.18
CA ASN A 124 -16.20 -11.16 -6.70
C ASN A 124 -14.73 -10.79 -6.39
N PRO A 125 -14.44 -10.32 -5.16
CA PRO A 125 -13.08 -9.94 -4.75
C PRO A 125 -12.09 -11.09 -4.86
N THR A 126 -11.07 -10.88 -5.67
CA THR A 126 -9.98 -11.83 -5.89
C THR A 126 -8.68 -11.27 -5.33
N VAL A 127 -7.93 -12.09 -4.59
CA VAL A 127 -6.61 -11.73 -4.06
C VAL A 127 -5.59 -11.73 -5.20
N LEU A 128 -4.72 -10.73 -5.20
CA LEU A 128 -3.69 -10.54 -6.20
C LEU A 128 -2.31 -10.92 -5.65
N ASP A 129 -1.52 -11.57 -6.49
CA ASP A 129 -0.08 -11.72 -6.28
C ASP A 129 0.60 -10.42 -6.71
N VAL A 130 1.18 -9.71 -5.73
CA VAL A 130 1.81 -8.41 -5.95
C VAL A 130 3.31 -8.51 -6.19
N ASN A 131 3.82 -7.61 -7.01
CA ASN A 131 5.24 -7.42 -7.22
C ASN A 131 5.82 -6.54 -6.09
N ALA A 132 6.88 -7.05 -5.46
CA ALA A 132 7.55 -6.42 -4.32
C ALA A 132 8.08 -5.00 -4.62
N ASP A 133 8.48 -4.70 -5.85
CA ASP A 133 8.98 -3.37 -6.23
C ASP A 133 7.86 -2.33 -6.25
N GLY A 134 6.70 -2.67 -6.82
CA GLY A 134 5.52 -1.80 -6.81
C GLY A 134 4.91 -1.67 -5.42
N GLU A 135 4.85 -2.78 -4.68
CA GLU A 135 4.43 -2.79 -3.28
C GLU A 135 5.31 -1.86 -2.43
N GLY A 136 6.64 -2.02 -2.52
CA GLY A 136 7.60 -1.21 -1.79
C GLY A 136 7.54 0.28 -2.17
N LYS A 137 7.35 0.57 -3.46
CA LYS A 137 7.15 1.95 -3.94
C LYS A 137 5.89 2.57 -3.33
N LEU A 138 4.75 1.87 -3.40
CA LEU A 138 3.50 2.34 -2.82
C LEU A 138 3.63 2.56 -1.31
N ALA A 139 4.17 1.57 -0.58
CA ALA A 139 4.41 1.67 0.86
C ALA A 139 5.27 2.90 1.21
N THR A 140 6.36 3.12 0.48
CA THR A 140 7.25 4.27 0.70
C THR A 140 6.53 5.61 0.50
N LEU A 141 5.69 5.72 -0.53
CA LEU A 141 4.94 6.94 -0.81
C LEU A 141 3.83 7.20 0.22
N ILE A 142 3.23 6.14 0.77
CA ILE A 142 2.26 6.25 1.86
C ILE A 142 2.97 6.59 3.17
N GLU A 143 4.16 6.05 3.43
CA GLU A 143 4.93 6.28 4.65
C GLU A 143 5.37 7.74 4.78
N ASN A 144 5.81 8.35 3.67
CA ASN A 144 6.43 9.67 3.69
C ASN A 144 5.42 10.80 3.40
N PRO A 145 5.42 11.91 4.17
CA PRO A 145 4.65 13.10 3.81
C PRO A 145 4.98 13.57 2.38
N PRO A 146 3.98 13.95 1.56
CA PRO A 146 2.60 14.28 1.93
C PRO A 146 1.61 13.09 1.90
N HIS A 147 2.09 11.84 1.93
CA HIS A 147 1.26 10.62 1.83
C HIS A 147 0.47 10.56 0.52
N THR A 148 1.06 11.10 -0.54
CA THR A 148 0.47 11.17 -1.88
C THR A 148 1.21 10.25 -2.84
N PHE A 149 0.46 9.51 -3.64
CA PHE A 149 1.00 8.63 -4.68
C PHE A 149 0.19 8.73 -5.97
N GLY A 150 0.83 8.42 -7.09
CA GLY A 150 0.17 8.11 -8.34
C GLY A 150 -0.21 6.64 -8.38
N ILE A 151 -1.40 6.34 -8.86
CA ILE A 151 -1.83 4.98 -9.19
C ILE A 151 -2.34 4.99 -10.64
N LYS A 152 -1.80 4.07 -11.44
CA LYS A 152 -2.05 4.01 -12.87
C LYS A 152 -2.55 2.62 -13.25
N LEU A 153 -3.66 2.57 -13.96
CA LEU A 153 -4.22 1.36 -14.54
C LEU A 153 -4.10 1.46 -16.06
N GLU A 154 -3.48 0.49 -16.69
CA GLU A 154 -3.43 0.40 -18.15
C GLU A 154 -3.67 -1.03 -18.59
N GLY A 155 -4.24 -1.21 -19.78
CA GLY A 155 -4.50 -2.54 -20.29
C GLY A 155 -5.17 -2.56 -21.64
N GLN A 156 -5.53 -3.78 -22.04
CA GLN A 156 -6.20 -4.08 -23.29
C GLN A 156 -7.29 -5.14 -23.08
N VAL A 157 -8.44 -4.94 -23.71
CA VAL A 157 -9.54 -5.92 -23.81
C VAL A 157 -9.56 -6.59 -25.18
N ASP A 158 -10.19 -7.76 -25.29
CA ASP A 158 -10.34 -8.48 -26.56
C ASP A 158 -11.58 -8.10 -27.38
N GLU A 159 -12.52 -7.39 -26.77
CA GLU A 159 -13.76 -6.90 -27.37
C GLU A 159 -14.00 -5.45 -26.94
N THR A 160 -14.52 -4.61 -27.82
CA THR A 160 -14.88 -3.21 -27.52
C THR A 160 -16.41 -3.03 -27.50
N PRO A 161 -16.93 -2.04 -26.73
CA PRO A 161 -16.22 -1.08 -25.90
C PRO A 161 -15.65 -1.69 -24.60
N ALA A 162 -14.60 -1.06 -24.07
CA ALA A 162 -14.15 -1.29 -22.71
C ALA A 162 -15.00 -0.42 -21.76
N ASP A 163 -16.06 -1.01 -21.18
CA ASP A 163 -16.93 -0.34 -20.22
C ASP A 163 -17.04 -1.19 -18.94
N PHE A 164 -16.28 -0.79 -17.92
CA PHE A 164 -16.32 -1.42 -16.61
C PHE A 164 -15.78 -0.50 -15.51
N THR A 165 -16.15 -0.78 -14.27
CA THR A 165 -15.58 -0.13 -13.09
C THR A 165 -14.86 -1.18 -12.26
N VAL A 166 -13.54 -1.06 -12.15
CA VAL A 166 -12.71 -1.94 -11.33
C VAL A 166 -12.34 -1.25 -10.03
N VAL A 167 -12.36 -2.01 -8.94
CA VAL A 167 -12.01 -1.53 -7.61
C VAL A 167 -10.86 -2.35 -7.07
N PHE A 168 -9.80 -1.65 -6.69
CA PHE A 168 -8.67 -2.21 -5.96
C PHE A 168 -8.80 -1.87 -4.48
N THR A 169 -8.75 -2.91 -3.65
CA THR A 169 -8.81 -2.80 -2.19
C THR A 169 -7.44 -3.18 -1.64
N PHE A 170 -6.82 -2.25 -0.91
CA PHE A 170 -5.52 -2.43 -0.30
C PHE A 170 -5.68 -2.53 1.21
N LYS A 171 -5.17 -3.61 1.79
CA LYS A 171 -5.05 -3.74 3.25
C LYS A 171 -3.60 -3.49 3.62
N ALA A 172 -3.36 -2.55 4.54
CA ALA A 172 -2.03 -2.17 4.96
C ALA A 172 -1.90 -2.14 6.48
N ARG A 173 -0.68 -2.33 6.97
CA ARG A 173 -0.29 -2.12 8.37
C ARG A 173 0.62 -0.92 8.45
N MET A 174 0.26 0.01 9.34
CA MET A 174 1.09 1.13 9.73
C MET A 174 1.81 0.78 11.03
N THR A 175 3.10 1.12 11.11
CA THR A 175 3.83 1.24 12.37
C THR A 175 4.22 2.70 12.56
N ALA A 176 3.89 3.28 13.70
CA ALA A 176 4.18 4.69 14.01
C ALA A 176 4.63 4.85 15.46
N ASN A 177 5.43 5.88 15.75
CA ASN A 177 5.81 6.20 17.12
C ASN A 177 5.18 7.56 17.51
N PRO A 178 4.16 7.58 18.39
CA PRO A 178 3.47 8.81 18.79
C PRO A 178 4.37 9.89 19.40
N LEU A 179 5.53 9.48 19.94
CA LEU A 179 6.46 10.30 20.71
C LEU A 179 7.60 10.89 19.85
N ASN A 180 7.71 10.46 18.59
CA ASN A 180 8.59 11.08 17.60
C ASN A 180 8.05 12.44 17.14
#